data_AF-A0A7Z0S4W5-F1
#
_entry.id   AF-A0A7Z0S4W5-F1
#
_cell.length_a   1.000
_cell.length_b   1.000
_cell.length_c   1.000
_cell.angle_alpha   90.00
_cell.angle_beta   90.00
_cell.angle_gamma   90.00
#
_symmetry.space_group_name_H-M   'P 1'
#
loop_
_entity.id
_entity.type
_entity.pdbx_description
1 polymer ?
#
loop_
_entity_poly.entity_id
_entity_poly.type
_entity_poly.pdbx_seq_one_letter_code
_entity_poly.pdbx_strand_id
1 'polypeptide(L)'
;MSELKYKVGDRITLEGEIIEIYNDDKGHFPYKIKFNSEVDWCREQDLKIIKPKPQVLPVAIEYYEFYKDKLIGFDEWFGDFFGRDFRQEFGEDRAEELQKWLYDNDFETNRERELALATLIVKGPEAVEVIKEKEYRVAIPNGDGGFVYLVKNTSADDLFFVADKNISRYCYGLTEEEIKHNHAPLWGTEWVKEEVDG
;
A
#
# COMPACT_ATOMS: atom_id res chain seq x y z
N MET A 1 9.83 4.15 -48.17
CA MET A 1 10.43 3.08 -47.36
C MET A 1 10.52 3.62 -45.95
N SER A 2 9.83 3.02 -44.98
CA SER A 2 9.99 3.39 -43.57
C SER A 2 11.36 2.93 -43.11
N GLU A 3 12.19 3.86 -42.62
CA GLU A 3 13.46 3.52 -41.99
C GLU A 3 13.18 2.64 -40.76
N LEU A 4 13.95 1.55 -40.62
CA LEU A 4 13.93 0.73 -39.42
C LEU A 4 14.48 1.56 -38.26
N LYS A 5 13.69 1.69 -37.19
CA LYS A 5 14.03 2.49 -35.99
C LYS A 5 15.24 1.94 -35.21
N TYR A 6 15.58 0.67 -35.41
CA TYR A 6 16.62 -0.05 -34.67
C TYR A 6 17.50 -0.85 -35.64
N LYS A 7 18.76 -1.10 -35.25
CA LYS A 7 19.73 -1.87 -36.04
C LYS A 7 20.26 -3.08 -35.25
N VAL A 8 20.87 -4.01 -35.99
CA VAL A 8 21.53 -5.18 -35.39
C VAL A 8 22.61 -4.72 -34.40
N GLY A 9 22.55 -5.24 -33.17
CA GLY A 9 23.47 -4.91 -32.08
C GLY A 9 22.94 -3.87 -31.08
N ASP A 10 21.81 -3.21 -31.37
CA ASP A 10 21.14 -2.36 -30.39
C ASP A 10 20.60 -3.20 -29.23
N ARG A 11 20.75 -2.69 -28.00
CA ARG A 11 20.11 -3.26 -26.81
C ARG A 11 18.77 -2.58 -26.59
N ILE A 12 17.71 -3.37 -26.50
CA ILE A 12 16.35 -2.89 -26.22
C ILE A 12 15.81 -3.60 -24.98
N THR A 13 14.98 -2.91 -24.21
CA THR A 13 14.22 -3.49 -23.09
C THR A 13 12.77 -3.56 -23.51
N LEU A 14 12.15 -4.73 -23.34
CA LEU A 14 10.74 -4.97 -23.59
C LEU A 14 10.09 -5.38 -22.28
N GLU A 15 8.95 -4.75 -21.95
CA GLU A 15 8.12 -5.15 -20.82
C GLU A 15 6.97 -6.02 -21.33
N GLY A 16 6.69 -7.10 -20.62
CA GLY A 16 5.66 -8.06 -20.99
C GLY A 16 5.11 -8.78 -19.77
N GLU A 17 3.92 -9.34 -19.91
CA GLU A 17 3.22 -10.06 -18.85
C GLU A 17 3.45 -11.57 -19.01
N ILE A 18 3.84 -12.24 -17.93
CA ILE A 18 3.90 -13.71 -17.89
C ILE A 18 2.47 -14.22 -17.84
N ILE A 19 2.05 -14.93 -18.89
CA ILE A 19 0.69 -15.47 -19.00
C ILE A 19 0.64 -16.99 -18.77
N GLU A 20 1.78 -17.67 -18.84
CA GLU A 20 1.87 -19.12 -18.64
C GLU A 20 3.29 -19.51 -18.19
N ILE A 21 3.38 -20.47 -17.26
CA ILE A 21 4.64 -21.03 -16.78
C ILE A 21 4.62 -22.54 -17.03
N TYR A 22 5.56 -23.05 -17.82
CA TYR A 22 5.78 -24.48 -18.02
C TYR A 22 6.98 -24.93 -17.21
N ASN A 23 6.77 -26.00 -16.44
CA ASN A 23 7.84 -26.73 -15.79
C ASN A 23 8.08 -28.00 -16.61
N ASP A 24 8.97 -27.93 -17.61
CA ASP A 24 9.50 -29.13 -18.26
C ASP A 24 10.88 -29.46 -17.66
N ASP A 25 11.16 -30.74 -17.45
CA ASP A 25 12.45 -31.20 -16.90
C ASP A 25 13.64 -30.91 -17.84
N LYS A 26 13.41 -30.18 -18.94
CA LYS A 26 14.36 -29.87 -20.02
C LYS A 26 14.69 -28.38 -20.13
N GLY A 27 14.00 -27.51 -19.38
CA GLY A 27 14.36 -26.12 -19.09
C GLY A 27 14.48 -25.19 -20.30
N HIS A 28 13.90 -25.50 -21.46
CA HIS A 28 14.25 -24.77 -22.68
C HIS A 28 13.59 -23.40 -22.80
N PHE A 29 12.32 -23.24 -22.39
CA PHE A 29 11.58 -21.97 -22.40
C PHE A 29 10.39 -22.03 -21.41
N PRO A 30 10.61 -21.78 -20.11
CA PRO A 30 9.56 -21.96 -19.10
C PRO A 30 8.50 -20.86 -19.11
N TYR A 31 8.75 -19.68 -19.69
CA TYR A 31 7.85 -18.53 -19.60
C TYR A 31 7.23 -18.20 -20.95
N LYS A 32 5.90 -18.11 -20.99
CA LYS A 32 5.17 -17.53 -22.11
C LYS A 32 4.82 -16.09 -21.76
N ILE A 33 5.32 -15.15 -22.54
CA ILE A 33 5.22 -13.72 -22.25
C ILE A 33 4.46 -13.01 -23.35
N LYS A 34 3.51 -12.17 -22.96
CA LYS A 34 2.77 -11.29 -23.86
C LYS A 34 3.43 -9.92 -23.92
N PHE A 35 3.86 -9.50 -25.10
CA PHE A 35 4.38 -8.18 -25.40
C PHE A 35 3.36 -7.44 -26.27
N ASN A 36 2.62 -6.48 -25.70
CA ASN A 36 1.51 -5.79 -26.37
C ASN A 36 0.45 -6.76 -26.94
N SER A 37 0.50 -7.02 -28.25
CA SER A 37 -0.42 -7.91 -28.98
C SER A 37 0.24 -9.22 -29.45
N GLU A 38 1.53 -9.40 -29.17
CA GLU A 38 2.30 -10.58 -29.53
C GLU A 38 2.61 -11.43 -28.29
N VAL A 39 2.85 -12.72 -28.49
CA VAL A 39 3.18 -13.68 -27.44
C VAL A 39 4.39 -14.48 -27.88
N ASP A 40 5.38 -14.61 -27.00
CA ASP A 40 6.59 -15.38 -27.27
C ASP A 40 7.01 -16.22 -26.05
N TRP A 41 7.86 -17.20 -26.30
CA TRP A 41 8.45 -18.08 -25.29
C TRP A 41 9.85 -17.60 -24.93
N CYS A 42 10.08 -17.34 -23.65
CA CYS A 42 11.33 -16.76 -23.15
C CYS A 42 12.02 -17.70 -22.15
N ARG A 43 13.36 -17.65 -22.14
CA ARG A 43 14.18 -18.32 -21.13
C ARG A 43 14.38 -17.39 -19.95
N GLU A 44 14.52 -17.96 -18.76
CA GLU A 44 14.76 -17.17 -17.54
C GLU A 44 15.97 -16.24 -17.65
N GLN A 45 17.06 -16.74 -18.23
CA GLN A 45 18.31 -15.99 -18.43
C GLN A 45 18.18 -14.77 -19.34
N ASP A 46 17.15 -14.74 -20.19
CA ASP A 46 16.87 -13.64 -21.11
C ASP A 46 15.92 -12.61 -20.47
N LEU A 47 15.44 -12.89 -19.26
CA LEU A 47 14.47 -12.07 -18.53
C LEU A 47 15.13 -11.39 -17.34
N LYS A 48 14.84 -10.10 -17.22
CA LYS A 48 14.93 -9.42 -15.93
C LYS A 48 13.54 -9.40 -15.31
N ILE A 49 13.26 -10.37 -14.44
CA ILE A 49 11.98 -10.42 -13.73
C ILE A 49 11.95 -9.27 -12.72
N ILE A 50 11.10 -8.29 -12.99
CA ILE A 50 10.76 -7.23 -12.04
C ILE A 50 9.58 -7.77 -11.23
N LYS A 51 9.85 -8.23 -10.01
CA LYS A 51 8.77 -8.56 -9.07
C LYS A 51 8.19 -7.26 -8.53
N PRO A 52 6.86 -7.17 -8.32
CA PRO A 52 6.28 -6.06 -7.60
C PRO A 52 6.96 -5.95 -6.23
N LYS A 53 7.18 -4.71 -5.79
CA LYS A 53 7.67 -4.49 -4.44
C LYS A 53 6.59 -4.95 -3.46
N PRO A 54 6.97 -5.61 -2.35
CA PRO A 54 6.00 -5.93 -1.34
C PRO A 54 5.42 -4.64 -0.76
N GLN A 55 4.15 -4.70 -0.41
CA GLN A 55 3.40 -3.54 0.05
C GLN A 55 3.41 -3.45 1.57
N VAL A 56 3.59 -2.25 2.11
CA VAL A 56 3.62 -1.98 3.55
C VAL A 56 2.72 -0.80 3.90
N LEU A 57 2.18 -0.76 5.11
CA LEU A 57 1.50 0.43 5.61
C LEU A 57 2.50 1.52 6.02
N PRO A 58 2.08 2.80 6.08
CA PRO A 58 2.89 3.88 6.63
C PRO A 58 3.45 3.57 8.03
N VAL A 59 2.64 2.95 8.91
CA VAL A 59 3.07 2.58 10.27
C VAL A 59 4.25 1.58 10.29
N ALA A 60 4.41 0.76 9.25
CA ALA A 60 5.57 -0.12 9.12
C ALA A 60 6.85 0.66 8.76
N ILE A 61 6.73 1.74 7.99
CA ILE A 61 7.85 2.68 7.74
C ILE A 61 8.24 3.40 9.04
N GLU A 62 7.26 3.84 9.83
CA GLU A 62 7.52 4.46 11.13
C GLU A 62 8.23 3.49 12.08
N TYR A 63 7.79 2.23 12.13
CA TYR A 63 8.44 1.17 12.88
C TYR A 63 9.90 1.00 12.45
N TYR A 64 10.14 0.87 11.14
CA TYR A 64 11.49 0.76 10.59
C TYR A 64 12.36 1.96 11.00
N GLU A 65 11.90 3.18 10.79
CA GLU A 65 12.68 4.38 11.12
C GLU A 65 12.98 4.49 12.63
N PHE A 66 12.06 4.05 13.48
CA PHE A 66 12.22 4.08 14.93
C PHE A 66 13.21 3.04 15.45
N TYR A 67 13.25 1.87 14.81
CA TYR A 67 13.97 0.70 15.31
C TYR A 67 15.19 0.30 14.46
N LYS A 68 15.43 0.87 13.27
CA LYS A 68 16.55 0.50 12.37
C LYS A 68 17.94 0.52 13.00
N ASP A 69 18.16 1.38 14.00
CA ASP A 69 19.43 1.50 14.73
C ASP A 69 19.43 0.73 16.07
N LYS A 70 18.30 0.14 16.45
CA LYS A 70 18.06 -0.58 17.72
C LYS A 70 17.94 -2.09 17.55
N LEU A 71 17.51 -2.56 16.38
CA LEU A 71 17.31 -3.98 16.09
C LEU A 71 18.66 -4.65 15.81
N ILE A 72 19.06 -5.54 16.69
CA ILE A 72 20.36 -6.24 16.66
C ILE A 72 20.16 -7.72 16.25
N GLY A 73 18.97 -8.29 16.46
CA GLY A 73 18.60 -9.68 16.15
C GLY A 73 17.35 -9.82 15.28
N PHE A 74 17.26 -10.91 14.51
CA PHE A 74 16.10 -11.23 13.65
C PHE A 74 14.83 -11.50 14.48
N ASP A 75 14.99 -12.05 15.67
CA ASP A 75 13.93 -12.27 16.66
C ASP A 75 13.35 -10.96 17.22
N GLU A 76 14.10 -9.86 17.16
CA GLU A 76 13.64 -8.54 17.58
C GLU A 76 12.82 -7.84 16.48
N TRP A 77 12.96 -8.25 15.22
CA TRP A 77 12.25 -7.67 14.06
C TRP A 77 10.75 -7.97 14.10
N PHE A 78 10.40 -9.10 14.70
CA PHE A 78 9.04 -9.51 14.96
C PHE A 78 8.81 -9.61 16.48
N GLY A 79 9.31 -8.60 17.20
CA GLY A 79 9.27 -8.54 18.65
C GLY A 79 7.85 -8.63 19.22
N ASP A 80 7.75 -8.56 20.55
CA ASP A 80 6.47 -8.60 21.25
C ASP A 80 5.65 -7.34 20.96
N PHE A 81 4.96 -7.29 19.81
CA PHE A 81 4.05 -6.22 19.42
C PHE A 81 2.88 -6.06 20.41
N PHE A 82 2.65 -7.07 21.26
CA PHE A 82 1.70 -7.07 22.36
C PHE A 82 2.32 -6.61 23.69
N GLY A 83 3.64 -6.44 23.72
CA GLY A 83 4.41 -6.06 24.87
C GLY A 83 4.07 -4.64 25.31
N ARG A 84 3.83 -4.48 26.61
CA ARG A 84 3.53 -3.17 27.21
C ARG A 84 4.65 -2.16 26.93
N ASP A 85 5.90 -2.61 26.99
CA ASP A 85 7.07 -1.75 26.80
C ASP A 85 7.16 -1.26 25.36
N PHE A 86 6.89 -2.13 24.38
CA PHE A 86 6.81 -1.76 22.96
C PHE A 86 5.70 -0.73 22.72
N ARG A 87 4.49 -0.98 23.23
CA ARG A 87 3.35 -0.05 23.08
C ARG A 87 3.62 1.31 23.71
N GLN A 88 4.31 1.35 24.85
CA GLN A 88 4.70 2.62 25.48
C GLN A 88 5.77 3.37 24.68
N GLU A 89 6.75 2.66 24.11
CA GLU A 89 7.86 3.27 23.39
C GLU A 89 7.46 3.73 21.97
N PHE A 90 6.79 2.85 21.23
CA PHE A 90 6.37 3.11 19.84
C PHE A 90 5.07 3.91 19.77
N GLY A 91 4.24 3.86 20.80
CA GLY A 91 2.93 4.49 20.88
C GLY A 91 1.81 3.47 20.70
N GLU A 92 0.82 3.50 21.60
CA GLU A 92 -0.24 2.50 21.71
C GLU A 92 -1.01 2.32 20.40
N ASP A 93 -1.47 3.42 19.79
CA ASP A 93 -2.29 3.39 18.57
C ASP A 93 -1.50 2.86 17.37
N ARG A 94 -0.24 3.28 17.21
CA ARG A 94 0.65 2.80 16.13
C ARG A 94 1.03 1.34 16.30
N ALA A 95 1.30 0.92 17.54
CA ALA A 95 1.56 -0.47 17.86
C ALA A 95 0.35 -1.34 17.54
N GLU A 96 -0.86 -0.88 17.88
CA GLU A 96 -2.10 -1.58 17.55
C GLU A 96 -2.35 -1.66 16.03
N GLU A 97 -2.14 -0.57 15.30
CA GLU A 97 -2.27 -0.53 13.85
C GLU A 97 -1.31 -1.50 13.15
N LEU A 98 -0.03 -1.45 13.52
CA LEU A 98 1.00 -2.36 13.00
C LEU A 98 0.66 -3.82 13.29
N GLN A 99 0.17 -4.10 14.50
CA GLN A 99 -0.21 -5.45 14.92
C GLN A 99 -1.43 -5.96 14.14
N LYS A 100 -2.47 -5.14 13.97
CA LYS A 100 -3.65 -5.49 13.15
C LYS A 100 -3.24 -5.75 11.71
N TRP A 101 -2.40 -4.89 11.16
CA TRP A 101 -1.86 -5.11 9.83
C TRP A 101 -1.08 -6.41 9.75
N LEU A 102 -0.17 -6.73 10.68
CA LEU A 102 0.59 -7.97 10.60
C LEU A 102 -0.26 -9.24 10.81
N TYR A 103 -1.25 -9.22 11.70
CA TYR A 103 -1.82 -10.46 12.24
C TYR A 103 -3.36 -10.58 12.23
N ASP A 104 -4.12 -9.52 11.98
CA ASP A 104 -5.60 -9.56 11.94
C ASP A 104 -6.13 -9.96 10.54
N ASN A 105 -5.56 -11.03 9.97
CA ASN A 105 -5.91 -11.56 8.65
C ASN A 105 -5.74 -13.09 8.62
N ASP A 106 -5.95 -13.70 7.45
CA ASP A 106 -5.63 -15.11 7.24
C ASP A 106 -4.11 -15.39 7.25
N PHE A 107 -3.75 -16.66 7.41
CA PHE A 107 -2.37 -17.10 7.56
C PHE A 107 -1.46 -16.71 6.37
N GLU A 108 -1.95 -16.81 5.15
CA GLU A 108 -1.14 -16.50 3.96
C GLU A 108 -0.91 -14.99 3.86
N THR A 109 -1.95 -14.19 4.11
CA THR A 109 -1.83 -12.72 4.17
C THR A 109 -0.86 -12.28 5.25
N ASN A 110 -0.91 -12.87 6.45
CA ASN A 110 0.02 -12.55 7.54
C ASN A 110 1.46 -12.84 7.13
N ARG A 111 1.71 -14.00 6.49
CA ARG A 111 3.05 -14.39 6.01
C ARG A 111 3.57 -13.43 4.93
N GLU A 112 2.71 -12.99 4.03
CA GLU A 112 3.07 -11.98 3.01
C GLU A 112 3.48 -10.65 3.66
N ARG A 113 2.75 -10.21 4.69
CA ARG A 113 3.03 -8.96 5.42
C ARG A 113 4.30 -9.06 6.29
N GLU A 114 4.53 -10.20 6.93
CA GLU A 114 5.80 -10.47 7.61
C GLU A 114 6.99 -10.38 6.65
N LEU A 115 6.86 -10.99 5.45
CA LEU A 115 7.89 -10.91 4.42
C LEU A 115 8.08 -9.47 3.90
N ALA A 116 7.00 -8.70 3.79
CA ALA A 116 7.06 -7.29 3.43
C ALA A 116 7.84 -6.46 4.47
N LEU A 117 7.53 -6.66 5.76
CA LEU A 117 8.23 -6.01 6.86
C LEU A 117 9.70 -6.43 6.94
N ALA A 118 10.02 -7.72 6.79
CA ALA A 118 11.40 -8.19 6.72
C ALA A 118 12.15 -7.57 5.52
N THR A 119 11.46 -7.44 4.38
CA THR A 119 12.05 -6.79 3.19
C THR A 119 12.38 -5.33 3.47
N LEU A 120 11.48 -4.60 4.12
CA LEU A 120 11.71 -3.21 4.56
C LEU A 120 12.92 -3.12 5.50
N ILE A 121 12.99 -3.97 6.54
CA ILE A 121 14.07 -3.94 7.52
C ILE A 121 15.43 -4.23 6.88
N VAL A 122 15.50 -5.24 6.01
CA VAL A 122 16.76 -5.69 5.39
C VAL A 122 17.21 -4.79 4.25
N LYS A 123 16.29 -4.34 3.41
CA LYS A 123 16.59 -3.69 2.13
C LYS A 123 16.20 -2.22 2.08
N GLY A 124 15.63 -1.68 3.15
CA GLY A 124 15.26 -0.27 3.24
C GLY A 124 13.96 0.10 2.52
N PRO A 125 13.50 1.35 2.70
CA PRO A 125 12.22 1.84 2.15
C PRO A 125 12.13 1.77 0.63
N GLU A 126 13.26 1.84 -0.08
CA GLU A 126 13.29 1.75 -1.55
C GLU A 126 12.90 0.36 -2.07
N ALA A 127 12.95 -0.67 -1.22
CA ALA A 127 12.63 -2.05 -1.58
C ALA A 127 11.15 -2.40 -1.43
N VAL A 128 10.35 -1.51 -0.85
CA VAL A 128 8.91 -1.71 -0.61
C VAL A 128 8.08 -0.64 -1.31
N GLU A 129 6.77 -0.88 -1.40
CA GLU A 129 5.79 0.11 -1.82
C GLU A 129 4.90 0.47 -0.62
N VAL A 130 4.76 1.77 -0.32
CA VAL A 130 3.89 2.21 0.77
C VAL A 130 2.45 2.27 0.25
N ILE A 131 1.56 1.49 0.85
CA ILE A 131 0.12 1.57 0.61
C ILE A 131 -0.31 2.95 1.11
N LYS A 132 -0.74 3.81 0.20
CA LYS A 132 -1.50 5.00 0.61
C LYS A 132 -2.84 4.51 1.13
N GLU A 133 -3.14 4.86 2.38
CA GLU A 133 -4.46 4.62 2.94
C GLU A 133 -5.50 5.33 2.07
N LYS A 134 -6.61 4.64 1.76
CA LYS A 134 -7.68 5.23 0.98
C LYS A 134 -8.37 6.30 1.83
N GLU A 135 -8.31 7.53 1.37
CA GLU A 135 -9.07 8.61 1.96
C GLU A 135 -10.46 8.69 1.31
N TYR A 136 -11.44 9.07 2.11
CA TYR A 136 -12.82 9.22 1.71
C TYR A 136 -13.31 10.60 2.11
N ARG A 137 -14.10 11.19 1.21
CA ARG A 137 -14.83 12.42 1.45
C ARG A 137 -16.28 12.10 1.72
N VAL A 138 -16.81 12.67 2.80
CA VAL A 138 -18.25 12.62 3.10
C VAL A 138 -18.89 13.97 2.78
N ALA A 139 -19.84 13.99 1.84
CA ALA A 139 -20.56 15.20 1.43
C ALA A 139 -22.07 14.93 1.33
N ILE A 140 -22.83 15.48 2.27
CA ILE A 140 -24.28 15.27 2.39
C ILE A 140 -25.00 16.49 1.79
N PRO A 141 -25.93 16.32 0.83
CA PRO A 141 -26.70 17.43 0.28
C PRO A 141 -27.47 18.18 1.36
N ASN A 142 -27.43 19.52 1.33
CA ASN A 142 -28.28 20.38 2.15
C ASN A 142 -29.40 20.99 1.28
N GLY A 143 -30.58 21.23 1.88
CA GLY A 143 -31.79 21.69 1.21
C GLY A 143 -31.65 23.00 0.42
N ASP A 144 -30.60 23.78 0.69
CA ASP A 144 -30.29 25.04 0.02
C ASP A 144 -29.40 24.87 -1.24
N GLY A 145 -29.22 23.63 -1.73
CA GLY A 145 -28.39 23.34 -2.91
C GLY A 145 -26.88 23.29 -2.63
N GLY A 146 -26.48 23.33 -1.36
CA GLY A 146 -25.10 23.15 -0.89
C GLY A 146 -24.83 21.74 -0.36
N PHE A 147 -23.67 21.55 0.26
CA PHE A 147 -23.30 20.31 0.95
C PHE A 147 -22.86 20.59 2.38
N VAL A 148 -23.11 19.64 3.27
CA VAL A 148 -22.49 19.54 4.59
C VAL A 148 -21.43 18.46 4.52
N TYR A 149 -20.21 18.80 4.91
CA TYR A 149 -19.05 17.91 4.87
C TYR A 149 -18.72 17.39 6.27
N LEU A 150 -18.42 16.10 6.38
CA LEU A 150 -17.73 15.60 7.58
C LEU A 150 -16.25 15.95 7.41
N VAL A 151 -15.65 16.55 8.43
CA VAL A 151 -14.25 16.95 8.42
C VAL A 151 -13.59 16.60 9.73
N LYS A 152 -12.27 16.40 9.67
CA LYS A 152 -11.41 16.24 10.84
C LYS A 152 -10.74 17.56 11.19
N ASN A 153 -10.76 17.89 12.48
CA ASN A 153 -10.00 19.02 13.00
C ASN A 153 -8.50 18.69 12.99
N THR A 154 -7.70 19.45 12.25
CA THR A 154 -6.25 19.24 12.21
C THR A 154 -5.56 19.47 13.55
N SER A 155 -6.24 20.09 14.52
CA SER A 155 -5.69 20.43 15.83
C SER A 155 -6.28 19.63 17.01
N ALA A 156 -7.36 18.89 16.82
CA ALA A 156 -8.09 18.28 17.94
C ALA A 156 -8.52 16.82 17.73
N ASP A 157 -8.16 16.17 16.61
CA ASP A 157 -8.53 14.79 16.26
C ASP A 157 -10.05 14.48 16.22
N ASP A 158 -10.89 15.47 16.55
CA ASP A 158 -12.35 15.36 16.50
C ASP A 158 -12.89 15.48 15.06
N LEU A 159 -13.94 14.71 14.79
CA LEU A 159 -14.75 14.77 13.56
C LEU A 159 -16.05 15.55 13.77
N PHE A 160 -16.39 16.43 12.84
CA PHE A 160 -17.66 17.16 12.87
C PHE A 160 -18.10 17.65 11.50
N PHE A 161 -19.35 18.12 11.43
CA PHE A 161 -19.96 18.59 10.20
C PHE A 161 -19.77 20.10 9.99
N VAL A 162 -19.43 20.49 8.76
CA VAL A 162 -19.31 21.88 8.33
C VAL A 162 -20.03 22.14 7.02
N ALA A 163 -20.73 23.27 6.92
CA ALA A 163 -21.44 23.68 5.71
C ALA A 163 -20.53 24.43 4.71
N ASP A 164 -19.29 24.77 5.10
CA ASP A 164 -18.37 25.56 4.31
C ASP A 164 -17.22 24.71 3.75
N LYS A 165 -16.90 24.91 2.46
CA LYS A 165 -15.82 24.22 1.77
C LYS A 165 -14.60 25.15 1.76
N ASN A 166 -13.42 24.61 2.10
CA ASN A 166 -12.12 25.29 2.08
C ASN A 166 -11.79 26.16 3.29
N ILE A 167 -12.07 25.69 4.51
CA ILE A 167 -11.35 26.24 5.67
C ILE A 167 -10.07 25.43 5.84
N SER A 168 -8.90 26.08 5.68
CA SER A 168 -7.58 25.45 5.75
C SER A 168 -7.26 24.73 7.07
N ARG A 169 -8.11 24.90 8.09
CA ARG A 169 -8.02 24.24 9.40
C ARG A 169 -8.65 22.85 9.45
N TYR A 170 -9.18 22.36 8.33
CA TYR A 170 -9.93 21.10 8.26
C TYR A 170 -9.36 20.15 7.23
N CYS A 171 -9.29 18.87 7.60
CA CYS A 171 -9.04 17.78 6.67
C CYS A 171 -10.38 17.22 6.17
N TYR A 172 -10.52 17.09 4.86
CA TYR A 172 -11.72 16.54 4.20
C TYR A 172 -11.54 15.08 3.76
N GLY A 173 -10.29 14.63 3.60
CA GLY A 173 -9.94 13.22 3.45
C GLY A 173 -9.98 12.56 4.82
N LEU A 174 -10.78 11.51 4.93
CA LEU A 174 -10.99 10.73 6.15
C LEU A 174 -10.76 9.25 5.87
N THR A 175 -10.22 8.50 6.82
CA THR A 175 -10.06 7.06 6.66
C THR A 175 -11.41 6.34 6.83
N GLU A 176 -11.49 5.10 6.36
CA GLU A 176 -12.66 4.25 6.58
C GLU A 176 -12.95 4.06 8.08
N GLU A 177 -11.91 3.84 8.89
CA GLU A 177 -12.03 3.67 10.34
C GLU A 177 -12.52 4.94 11.03
N GLU A 178 -12.01 6.12 10.64
CA GLU A 178 -12.48 7.40 11.21
C GLU A 178 -13.98 7.61 11.00
N ILE A 179 -14.47 7.31 9.79
CA ILE A 179 -15.90 7.41 9.45
C ILE A 179 -16.69 6.34 10.21
N LYS A 180 -16.24 5.08 10.23
CA LYS A 180 -16.96 4.01 10.90
C LYS A 180 -17.04 4.19 12.41
N HIS A 181 -15.95 4.64 13.04
CA HIS A 181 -15.89 4.83 14.48
C HIS A 181 -16.81 5.95 14.95
N ASN A 182 -16.80 7.09 14.24
CA ASN A 182 -17.52 8.29 14.67
C ASN A 182 -18.94 8.38 14.08
N HIS A 183 -19.13 7.82 12.88
CA HIS A 183 -20.36 7.97 12.10
C HIS A 183 -20.67 6.71 11.25
N ALA A 184 -20.64 5.51 11.86
CA ALA A 184 -20.91 4.22 11.21
C ALA A 184 -22.09 4.22 10.20
N PRO A 185 -23.26 4.85 10.49
CA PRO A 185 -24.39 4.84 9.56
C PRO A 185 -24.15 5.57 8.23
N LEU A 186 -23.13 6.42 8.13
CA LEU A 186 -22.74 7.07 6.87
C LEU A 186 -21.97 6.13 5.96
N TRP A 187 -21.27 5.14 6.52
CA TRP A 187 -20.45 4.22 5.76
C TRP A 187 -21.30 3.40 4.78
N GLY A 188 -20.87 3.35 3.51
CA GLY A 188 -21.61 2.67 2.44
C GLY A 188 -22.77 3.46 1.83
N THR A 189 -22.99 4.71 2.26
CA THR A 189 -23.94 5.60 1.58
C THR A 189 -23.32 6.22 0.32
N GLU A 190 -24.17 6.73 -0.57
CA GLU A 190 -23.74 7.46 -1.77
C GLU A 190 -22.99 8.78 -1.48
N TRP A 191 -23.03 9.22 -0.22
CA TRP A 191 -22.40 10.46 0.24
C TRP A 191 -20.92 10.29 0.61
N VAL A 192 -20.46 9.05 0.76
CA VAL A 192 -19.05 8.70 0.99
C VAL A 192 -18.41 8.36 -0.35
N LYS A 193 -17.36 9.09 -0.73
CA LYS A 193 -16.65 8.89 -1.99
C LYS A 193 -15.15 8.82 -1.73
N GLU A 194 -14.49 7.82 -2.29
CA GLU A 194 -13.03 7.73 -2.29
C GLU A 194 -12.45 9.00 -2.92
N GLU A 195 -11.56 9.69 -2.20
CA GLU A 195 -10.77 10.77 -2.77
C GLU A 195 -9.70 10.14 -3.65
N VAL A 196 -9.85 10.30 -4.95
CA VAL A 196 -8.82 9.92 -5.91
C VAL A 196 -7.84 11.07 -5.97
N ASP A 197 -6.61 10.86 -5.51
CA ASP A 197 -5.49 11.80 -5.65
C ASP A 197 -5.52 12.47 -7.03
N GLY A 198 -5.70 13.79 -7.05
CA GLY A 198 -5.63 14.63 -8.25
C GLY A 198 -4.25 15.20 -8.50
#